data_AF-A0A351XJK3-F1
#
_entry.id   AF-A0A351XJK3-F1
#
_cell.length_a   1.000
_cell.length_b   1.000
_cell.length_c   1.000
_cell.angle_alpha   90.00
_cell.angle_beta   90.00
_cell.angle_gamma   90.00
#
_symmetry.space_group_name_H-M   'P 1'
#
loop_
_entity.id
_entity.type
_entity.pdbx_description
1 polymer ?
#
loop_
_entity_poly.entity_id
_entity_poly.type
_entity_poly.pdbx_seq_one_letter_code
_entity_poly.pdbx_strand_id
1 'polypeptide(L)'
;MEEPSNKGYIHYNVTFAHLMEYVKNNNIYGQLCSDEIEYGLGSLYPAPGGLKENVYWFLGESVFIRQIEGEKHLYDFLKNNKDRIEKGRTPYLFIDALNC
;
A
#
# COMPACT_ATOMS: atom_id res chain seq x y z
N MET A 1 -3.74 24.12 3.21
CA MET A 1 -2.52 24.53 2.51
C MET A 1 -2.20 23.42 1.52
N GLU A 2 -2.09 23.72 0.22
CA GLU A 2 -1.79 22.68 -0.78
C GLU A 2 -0.36 22.18 -0.59
N GLU A 3 -0.20 20.86 -0.49
CA GLU A 3 1.12 20.22 -0.49
C GLU A 3 1.75 20.33 -1.88
N PRO A 4 2.94 20.96 -2.04
CA PRO A 4 3.55 21.18 -3.35
C PRO A 4 3.81 19.88 -4.14
N SER A 5 3.99 18.75 -3.43
CA SER A 5 4.19 17.41 -4.00
C SER A 5 2.95 16.87 -4.73
N ASN A 6 1.77 17.36 -4.38
CA ASN A 6 0.50 16.90 -4.90
C ASN A 6 0.27 17.36 -6.36
N LYS A 7 0.97 18.41 -6.83
CA LYS A 7 0.87 18.97 -8.20
C LYS A 7 -0.58 19.25 -8.65
N GLY A 8 -1.51 19.43 -7.70
CA GLY A 8 -2.94 19.59 -7.96
C GLY A 8 -3.70 18.30 -8.32
N TYR A 9 -3.10 17.11 -8.22
CA TYR A 9 -3.78 15.85 -8.56
C TYR A 9 -4.82 15.42 -7.53
N ILE A 10 -4.64 15.75 -6.26
CA ILE A 10 -5.59 15.43 -5.17
C ILE A 10 -6.13 16.74 -4.61
N HIS A 11 -7.43 16.98 -4.72
CA HIS A 11 -8.02 18.20 -4.15
C HIS A 11 -8.28 18.05 -2.63
N TYR A 12 -8.76 16.88 -2.21
CA TYR A 12 -8.99 16.53 -0.80
C TYR A 12 -9.05 15.00 -0.66
N ASN A 13 -8.90 14.52 0.59
CA ASN A 13 -9.02 13.11 0.92
C ASN A 13 -10.30 12.85 1.71
N VAL A 14 -10.94 11.70 1.47
CA VAL A 14 -12.08 11.21 2.24
C VAL A 14 -11.72 9.85 2.80
N THR A 15 -11.89 9.67 4.11
CA THR A 15 -11.72 8.35 4.72
C THR A 15 -12.95 7.49 4.48
N PHE A 16 -12.78 6.17 4.53
CA PHE A 16 -13.91 5.26 4.44
C PHE A 16 -14.97 5.55 5.52
N ALA A 17 -14.55 5.92 6.74
CA ALA A 17 -15.45 6.31 7.81
C ALA A 17 -16.32 7.53 7.46
N HIS A 18 -15.71 8.61 6.96
CA HIS A 18 -16.45 9.82 6.56
C HIS A 18 -17.41 9.54 5.39
N LEU A 19 -16.99 8.71 4.42
CA LEU A 19 -17.86 8.31 3.31
C LEU A 19 -19.08 7.53 3.82
N MET A 20 -18.86 6.54 4.70
CA MET A 20 -19.95 5.72 5.23
C MET A 20 -20.90 6.51 6.14
N GLU A 21 -20.40 7.51 6.86
CA GLU A 21 -21.23 8.44 7.62
C GLU A 21 -22.13 9.27 6.69
N TYR A 22 -21.56 9.83 5.62
CA TYR A 22 -22.32 10.60 4.63
C TYR A 22 -23.44 9.76 3.98
N VAL A 23 -23.12 8.52 3.58
CA VAL A 23 -24.09 7.58 3.00
C VAL A 23 -25.28 7.35 3.93
N LYS A 24 -25.02 7.13 5.22
CA LYS A 24 -26.07 6.91 6.23
C LYS A 24 -26.92 8.15 6.45
N ASN A 25 -26.30 9.31 6.64
CA ASN A 25 -27.01 10.56 6.94
C ASN A 25 -27.89 11.04 5.78
N ASN A 26 -27.56 10.65 4.54
CA ASN A 26 -28.30 11.03 3.34
C ASN A 26 -29.21 9.92 2.80
N ASN A 27 -29.38 8.80 3.52
CA ASN A 27 -30.24 7.68 3.11
C ASN A 27 -29.92 7.16 1.69
N ILE A 28 -28.62 7.02 1.38
CA ILE A 28 -28.14 6.52 0.08
C ILE A 28 -28.12 4.99 0.11
N TYR A 29 -28.72 4.34 -0.89
CA TYR A 29 -28.77 2.89 -1.03
C TYR A 29 -28.62 2.47 -2.51
N GLY A 30 -28.13 1.26 -2.76
CA GLY A 30 -27.96 0.70 -4.10
C GLY A 30 -27.97 -0.82 -4.07
N GLN A 31 -28.14 -1.44 -5.23
CA GLN A 31 -27.98 -2.89 -5.38
C GLN A 31 -26.50 -3.26 -5.32
N LEU A 32 -26.20 -4.51 -4.94
CA LEU A 32 -24.84 -5.05 -5.05
C LEU A 32 -24.46 -5.06 -6.54
N CYS A 33 -23.45 -4.27 -6.89
CA CYS A 33 -22.82 -4.34 -8.20
C CYS A 33 -21.60 -5.26 -8.10
N SER A 34 -21.44 -6.17 -9.06
CA SER A 34 -20.14 -6.77 -9.33
C SER A 34 -19.28 -5.73 -10.04
N ASP A 35 -18.02 -5.57 -9.61
CA ASP A 35 -17.10 -4.62 -10.22
C ASP A 35 -17.03 -4.77 -11.75
N GLU A 36 -17.09 -3.65 -12.49
CA GLU A 36 -17.03 -3.65 -13.96
C GLU A 36 -15.59 -3.79 -14.50
N ILE A 37 -14.57 -3.65 -13.64
CA ILE A 37 -13.16 -3.69 -14.03
C ILE A 37 -12.44 -4.73 -13.19
N GLU A 38 -11.95 -5.78 -13.84
CA GLU A 38 -11.17 -6.83 -13.19
C GLU A 38 -9.78 -6.28 -12.85
N TYR A 39 -9.56 -5.91 -11.58
CA TYR A 39 -8.31 -5.30 -11.08
C TYR A 39 -7.12 -6.28 -11.02
N GLY A 40 -7.32 -7.55 -11.42
CA GLY A 40 -6.32 -8.61 -11.34
C GLY A 40 -5.65 -8.67 -9.96
N LEU A 41 -4.33 -8.88 -9.93
CA LEU A 41 -3.55 -8.88 -8.70
C LEU A 41 -3.40 -7.50 -8.04
N GLY A 42 -3.73 -6.41 -8.75
CA GLY A 42 -3.78 -5.07 -8.17
C GLY A 42 -4.76 -4.99 -7.01
N SER A 43 -5.81 -5.82 -7.01
CA SER A 43 -6.75 -5.97 -5.90
C SER A 43 -6.08 -6.43 -4.59
N LEU A 44 -4.96 -7.14 -4.67
CA LEU A 44 -4.23 -7.64 -3.51
C LEU A 44 -3.30 -6.60 -2.91
N TYR A 45 -2.95 -5.52 -3.63
CA TYR A 45 -1.99 -4.50 -3.19
C TYR A 45 -2.22 -3.98 -1.76
N PRO A 46 -3.46 -3.71 -1.31
CA PRO A 46 -3.70 -3.19 0.04
C PRO A 46 -3.51 -4.22 1.15
N ALA A 47 -3.48 -5.51 0.82
CA ALA A 47 -3.32 -6.58 1.80
C ALA A 47 -1.85 -6.76 2.19
N PRO A 48 -1.57 -7.31 3.39
CA PRO A 48 -0.21 -7.60 3.80
C PRO A 48 0.51 -8.55 2.82
N GLY A 49 1.66 -8.10 2.29
CA GLY A 49 2.41 -8.80 1.23
C GLY A 49 1.84 -8.63 -0.19
N GLY A 50 0.77 -7.87 -0.35
CA GLY A 50 0.11 -7.65 -1.64
C GLY A 50 1.00 -7.03 -2.70
N LEU A 51 1.86 -6.08 -2.31
CA LEU A 51 2.87 -5.50 -3.20
C LEU A 51 3.91 -6.54 -3.62
N LYS A 52 4.45 -7.32 -2.67
CA LYS A 52 5.35 -8.45 -2.96
C LYS A 52 4.75 -9.41 -4.00
N GLU A 53 3.50 -9.85 -3.80
CA GLU A 53 2.83 -10.78 -4.73
C GLU A 53 2.63 -10.15 -6.13
N ASN A 54 2.25 -8.86 -6.19
CA ASN A 54 2.18 -8.13 -7.46
C ASN A 54 3.53 -8.12 -8.19
N VAL A 55 4.64 -7.92 -7.47
CA VAL A 55 5.97 -7.89 -8.11
C VAL A 55 6.43 -9.28 -8.55
N TYR A 56 6.15 -10.33 -7.77
CA TYR A 56 6.46 -11.70 -8.17
C TYR A 56 5.71 -12.12 -9.44
N TRP A 57 4.48 -11.63 -9.62
CA TRP A 57 3.75 -11.85 -10.86
C TRP A 57 4.45 -11.26 -12.10
N PHE A 58 5.01 -10.06 -11.97
CA PHE A 58 5.66 -9.38 -13.10
C PHE A 58 7.12 -9.80 -13.33
N LEU A 59 7.88 -10.07 -12.26
CA LEU A 59 9.33 -10.29 -12.32
C LEU A 59 9.75 -11.75 -12.03
N GLY A 60 8.81 -12.59 -11.61
CA GLY A 60 9.07 -13.95 -11.14
C GLY A 60 9.63 -14.00 -9.70
N GLU A 61 9.65 -15.20 -9.12
CA GLU A 61 10.07 -15.43 -7.73
C GLU A 61 11.60 -15.35 -7.50
N SER A 62 12.39 -15.07 -8.56
CA SER A 62 13.85 -14.91 -8.44
C SER A 62 14.27 -13.61 -7.76
N VAL A 63 13.36 -12.65 -7.61
CA VAL A 63 13.62 -11.39 -6.88
C VAL A 63 13.34 -11.56 -5.40
N PHE A 64 14.23 -11.05 -4.54
CA PHE A 64 14.04 -11.12 -3.10
C PHE A 64 13.39 -9.84 -2.60
N ILE A 65 12.24 -9.94 -1.94
CA ILE A 65 11.55 -8.80 -1.33
C ILE A 65 11.49 -9.02 0.17
N ARG A 66 11.87 -8.00 0.95
CA ARG A 66 11.77 -8.04 2.41
C ARG A 66 10.43 -7.45 2.86
N GLN A 67 9.47 -8.31 3.18
CA GLN A 67 8.18 -7.90 3.75
C GLN A 67 8.30 -7.63 5.25
N ILE A 68 7.74 -6.49 5.70
CA ILE A 68 7.69 -6.09 7.10
C ILE A 68 6.36 -5.41 7.36
N GLU A 69 5.66 -5.91 8.39
CA GLU A 69 4.35 -5.41 8.82
C GLU A 69 4.45 -4.84 10.23
N GLY A 70 3.77 -3.72 10.44
CA GLY A 70 3.71 -3.02 11.72
C GLY A 70 4.86 -2.04 11.92
N GLU A 71 4.50 -0.85 12.39
CA GLU A 71 5.38 0.30 12.56
C GLU A 71 6.65 -0.03 13.36
N LYS A 72 6.50 -0.68 14.53
CA LYS A 72 7.63 -1.03 15.39
C LYS A 72 8.63 -1.94 14.69
N HIS A 73 8.14 -3.00 14.03
CA HIS A 73 8.99 -3.96 13.32
C HIS A 73 9.73 -3.32 12.15
N LEU A 74 9.06 -2.40 11.45
CA LEU A 74 9.67 -1.62 10.38
C LEU A 74 10.82 -0.77 10.91
N TYR A 75 10.59 0.05 11.93
CA TYR A 75 11.63 0.92 12.46
C TYR A 75 12.79 0.15 13.09
N ASP A 76 12.51 -0.91 13.84
CA ASP A 76 13.55 -1.77 14.41
C ASP A 76 14.42 -2.38 13.29
N PHE A 77 13.79 -2.87 12.21
CA PHE A 77 14.52 -3.40 11.06
C PHE A 77 15.38 -2.34 10.37
N LEU A 78 14.81 -1.16 10.07
CA LEU A 78 15.51 -0.07 9.39
C LEU A 78 16.71 0.39 10.22
N LYS A 79 16.54 0.55 11.53
CA LYS A 79 17.63 0.95 12.45
C LYS A 79 18.74 -0.10 12.51
N ASN A 80 18.38 -1.38 12.66
CA ASN A 80 19.34 -2.48 12.76
C ASN A 80 20.08 -2.75 11.43
N ASN A 81 19.53 -2.33 10.29
CA ASN A 81 20.11 -2.57 8.97
C ASN A 81 20.56 -1.30 8.24
N LYS A 82 20.55 -0.14 8.90
CA LYS A 82 20.83 1.18 8.31
C LYS A 82 22.08 1.18 7.43
N ASP A 83 23.21 0.78 7.97
CA ASP A 83 24.49 0.75 7.26
C ASP A 83 24.47 -0.14 6.01
N ARG A 84 23.72 -1.25 6.04
CA ARG A 84 23.62 -2.18 4.90
C ARG A 84 22.73 -1.60 3.81
N ILE A 85 21.62 -0.97 4.21
CA ILE A 85 20.67 -0.32 3.30
C ILE A 85 21.36 0.87 2.61
N GLU A 86 21.99 1.76 3.37
CA GLU A 86 22.70 2.94 2.83
C GLU A 86 23.83 2.56 1.85
N LYS A 87 24.51 1.43 2.10
CA LYS A 87 25.59 0.94 1.23
C LYS A 87 25.11 0.04 0.10
N GLY A 88 23.81 -0.18 -0.08
CA GLY A 88 23.26 -1.07 -1.10
C GLY A 88 23.69 -2.54 -0.96
N ARG A 89 23.93 -3.00 0.28
CA ARG A 89 24.43 -4.36 0.58
C ARG A 89 23.33 -5.32 1.04
N THR A 90 22.07 -4.96 0.79
CA THR A 90 20.94 -5.86 1.02
C THR A 90 20.74 -6.76 -0.19
N PRO A 91 20.41 -8.05 0.00
CA PRO A 91 20.11 -8.95 -1.11
C PRO A 91 18.74 -8.69 -1.73
N TYR A 92 17.95 -7.76 -1.17
CA TYR A 92 16.58 -7.50 -1.56
C TYR A 92 16.52 -6.51 -2.73
N LEU A 93 15.56 -6.71 -3.64
CA LEU A 93 15.16 -5.74 -4.64
C LEU A 93 14.61 -4.47 -3.96
N PHE A 94 13.71 -4.64 -2.99
CA PHE A 94 13.23 -3.59 -2.10
C PHE A 94 12.64 -4.17 -0.80
N ILE A 95 12.25 -3.27 0.11
CA ILE A 95 11.53 -3.57 1.35
C ILE A 95 10.05 -3.24 1.14
N ASP A 96 9.17 -4.23 1.29
CA ASP A 96 7.72 -4.06 1.28
C ASP A 96 7.27 -3.77 2.72
N ALA A 97 6.84 -2.53 2.98
CA ALA A 97 6.59 -2.01 4.32
C ALA A 97 5.13 -1.59 4.46
N LEU A 98 4.37 -2.32 5.28
CA LEU A 98 2.99 -2.01 5.60
C LEU A 98 2.88 -1.61 7.08
N ASN A 99 2.45 -0.37 7.34
CA ASN A 99 2.40 0.18 8.71
C ASN A 99 1.10 -0.13 9.47
N CYS A 100 0.10 -0.68 8.78
CA CYS A 100 -1.27 -0.88 9.24
C CYS A 100 -1.39 -1.92 10.36
#